data_AF-A0A5E4G9D8-F1
#
_entry.id   AF-A0A5E4G9D8-F1
#
_cell.length_a   1.000
_cell.length_b   1.000
_cell.length_c   1.000
_cell.angle_alpha   90.00
_cell.angle_beta   90.00
_cell.angle_gamma   90.00
#
_symmetry.space_group_name_H-M   'P 1'
#
loop_
_entity.id
_entity.type
_entity.pdbx_description
1 polymer ?
#
loop_
_entity_poly.entity_id
_entity_poly.type
_entity_poly.pdbx_seq_one_letter_code
_entity_poly.pdbx_strand_id
1 'polypeptide(L)' 'SKKEALNYIKERILGKVQGWKQKHLSQAGKETLIKAVLFAIPSYPMSCFKLPITLCREIDSLIANF' A
#
# COMPACT_ATOMS: atom_id res chain seq x y z
N SER A 1 2.35 -16.28 -11.91
CA SER A 1 1.56 -16.90 -10.80
C SER A 1 0.60 -15.88 -10.16
N LYS A 2 -0.44 -16.27 -9.39
CA LYS A 2 -1.41 -15.33 -8.75
C LYS A 2 -0.74 -14.23 -7.92
N LYS A 3 0.39 -14.55 -7.28
CA LYS A 3 1.25 -13.60 -6.56
C LYS A 3 1.78 -12.50 -7.49
N GLU A 4 2.30 -12.90 -8.64
CA GLU A 4 2.89 -12.02 -9.66
C GLU A 4 1.85 -11.08 -10.25
N ALA A 5 0.64 -11.58 -10.49
CA ALA A 5 -0.49 -10.78 -10.97
C ALA A 5 -0.99 -9.76 -9.94
N LEU A 6 -0.65 -9.91 -8.64
CA LEU A 6 -1.02 -8.98 -7.57
C LEU A 6 0.16 -8.11 -7.10
N ASN A 7 1.39 -8.38 -7.56
CA ASN A 7 2.57 -7.58 -7.20
C ASN A 7 2.43 -6.11 -7.62
N TYR A 8 1.70 -5.83 -8.70
CA TYR A 8 1.46 -4.45 -9.13
C TYR A 8 0.79 -3.61 -8.04
N ILE A 9 0.00 -4.21 -7.13
CA ILE A 9 -0.63 -3.51 -6.00
C ILE A 9 0.46 -2.90 -5.10
N LYS A 10 1.49 -3.71 -4.77
CA LYS A 10 2.63 -3.28 -3.98
C LYS A 10 3.40 -2.16 -4.68
N GLU A 11 3.68 -2.31 -5.98
CA GLU A 11 4.41 -1.32 -6.76
C GLU A 11 3.65 0.02 -6.85
N ARG A 12 2.34 -0.04 -7.02
CA ARG A 12 1.46 1.15 -7.05
C ARG A 12 1.43 1.87 -5.70
N ILE A 13 1.36 1.14 -4.60
CA ILE A 13 1.42 1.70 -3.25
C ILE A 13 2.79 2.37 -3.04
N LEU A 14 3.89 1.67 -3.35
CA LEU A 14 5.25 2.19 -3.19
C LEU A 14 5.46 3.49 -3.99
N GLY A 15 5.03 3.52 -5.24
CA GLY A 15 5.16 4.72 -6.09
C GLY A 15 4.37 5.92 -5.57
N LYS A 16 3.26 5.72 -4.85
CA LYS A 16 2.53 6.81 -4.18
C LYS A 16 3.24 7.29 -2.93
N VAL A 17 3.66 6.36 -2.08
CA VAL A 17 4.32 6.65 -0.79
C VAL A 17 5.65 7.38 -1.01
N GLN A 18 6.46 6.96 -1.98
CA GLN A 18 7.74 7.61 -2.31
C GLN A 18 7.59 9.04 -2.84
N GLY A 19 6.43 9.38 -3.43
CA GLY A 19 6.15 10.73 -3.95
C GLY A 19 5.75 11.75 -2.88
N TRP A 20 5.54 11.33 -1.63
CA TRP A 20 5.03 12.20 -0.58
C TRP A 20 6.14 12.91 0.19
N LYS A 21 5.93 14.20 0.46
CA LYS A 21 6.84 15.03 1.26
C LYS A 21 6.67 14.75 2.76
N GLN A 22 7.20 13.62 3.22
CA GLN A 22 7.10 13.14 4.61
C GLN A 22 7.43 14.18 5.68
N LYS A 23 8.44 15.03 5.44
CA LYS A 23 8.93 16.03 6.40
C LYS A 23 7.93 17.15 6.72
N HIS A 24 6.91 17.33 5.89
CA HIS A 24 5.88 18.37 6.06
C HIS A 24 4.54 17.83 6.55
N LEU A 25 4.45 16.52 6.82
CA LEU A 25 3.23 15.88 7.26
C LEU A 25 3.28 15.64 8.78
N SER A 26 2.21 15.99 9.47
CA SER A 26 1.99 15.54 10.85
C SER A 26 1.77 14.03 10.88
N GLN A 27 1.96 13.41 12.05
CA GLN A 27 1.72 11.98 12.23
C GLN A 27 0.31 11.56 11.79
N ALA A 28 -0.71 12.35 12.17
CA ALA A 28 -2.09 12.13 11.75
C ALA A 28 -2.28 12.24 10.23
N GLY A 29 -1.59 13.21 9.60
CA GLY A 29 -1.59 13.37 8.14
C GLY A 29 -0.97 12.17 7.42
N LYS A 30 0.17 11.67 7.93
CA LYS A 30 0.81 10.46 7.40
C LYS A 30 -0.09 9.23 7.48
N GLU A 31 -0.69 8.98 8.64
CA GLU A 31 -1.58 7.83 8.84
C GLU A 31 -2.81 7.90 7.93
N THR A 32 -3.41 9.08 7.79
CA THR A 32 -4.57 9.31 6.92
C THR A 32 -4.24 9.00 5.46
N LEU A 33 -3.10 9.50 4.97
CA LEU A 33 -2.66 9.25 3.60
C LEU A 33 -2.35 7.77 3.36
N ILE A 34 -1.60 7.12 4.27
CA ILE A 34 -1.31 5.69 4.19
C ILE A 34 -2.62 4.89 4.11
N LYS A 35 -3.56 5.12 5.03
CA LYS A 35 -4.86 4.42 5.04
C LYS A 35 -5.60 4.62 3.72
N ALA A 36 -5.70 5.85 3.22
CA ALA A 36 -6.40 6.14 1.97
C ALA A 36 -5.84 5.34 0.79
N VAL A 37 -4.51 5.28 0.64
CA VAL A 37 -3.85 4.56 -0.46
C VAL A 37 -3.94 3.05 -0.28
N LEU A 38 -3.75 2.55 0.94
CA LEU A 38 -3.85 1.13 1.27
C LEU A 38 -5.24 0.55 0.98
N PHE A 39 -6.31 1.31 1.16
CA PHE A 39 -7.66 0.83 0.87
C PHE A 39 -8.05 1.04 -0.60
N ALA A 40 -7.70 2.19 -1.20
CA ALA A 40 -8.15 2.52 -2.55
C ALA A 40 -7.52 1.62 -3.63
N ILE A 41 -6.22 1.33 -3.54
CA ILE A 41 -5.50 0.57 -4.59
C ILE A 41 -5.94 -0.90 -4.68
N PRO A 42 -6.01 -1.66 -3.58
CA PRO A 42 -6.43 -3.06 -3.63
C PRO A 42 -7.95 -3.25 -3.54
N SER A 43 -8.77 -2.20 -3.46
CA SER A 43 -10.23 -2.31 -3.30
C SER A 43 -10.86 -3.28 -4.31
N TYR A 44 -10.62 -3.06 -5.61
CA TYR A 44 -11.15 -3.94 -6.65
C TYR A 44 -10.53 -5.35 -6.64
N PRO A 45 -9.19 -5.52 -6.58
CA PRO A 45 -8.57 -6.84 -6.43
C PRO A 45 -9.06 -7.64 -5.22
N MET A 46 -9.31 -6.98 -4.09
CA MET A 46 -9.83 -7.61 -2.88
C MET A 46 -11.27 -8.08 -3.03
N SER A 47 -12.09 -7.38 -3.82
CA SER A 47 -13.44 -7.82 -4.16
C SER A 47 -13.43 -9.09 -5.03
N CYS A 48 -12.43 -9.25 -5.90
CA CYS A 48 -12.34 -10.39 -6.80
C CYS A 48 -11.53 -11.57 -6.22
N PHE A 49 -10.51 -11.28 -5.41
CA PHE A 49 -9.52 -12.26 -4.97
C PHE A 49 -9.04 -12.03 -3.54
N LYS A 50 -8.86 -13.13 -2.80
CA LYS A 50 -8.14 -13.10 -1.54
C LYS A 50 -6.65 -12.80 -1.79
N LEU A 51 -6.15 -11.73 -1.18
CA LEU A 51 -4.73 -11.38 -1.25
C LEU A 51 -3.88 -12.39 -0.47
N PRO A 52 -2.70 -12.77 -1.00
CA PRO A 52 -1.78 -13.61 -0.27
C PRO A 52 -1.18 -12.86 0.93
N ILE A 53 -1.12 -13.52 2.08
CA ILE A 53 -0.58 -12.93 3.34
C ILE A 53 0.83 -12.38 3.16
N THR A 54 1.65 -13.04 2.32
CA THR A 54 3.01 -12.57 2.01
C THR A 54 3.01 -11.17 1.41
N LEU A 55 2.08 -10.88 0.49
CA LEU A 55 1.95 -9.55 -0.12
C LEU A 55 1.52 -8.50 0.91
N CYS A 56 0.58 -8.83 1.80
CA CYS A 56 0.19 -7.93 2.88
C CYS A 56 1.38 -7.57 3.78
N ARG A 57 2.16 -8.58 4.22
CA ARG A 57 3.36 -8.36 5.04
C ARG A 57 4.42 -7.51 4.33
N GLU A 58 4.61 -7.70 3.01
CA GLU A 58 5.50 -6.87 2.22
C GLU A 58 5.03 -5.41 2.20
N ILE A 59 3.72 -5.17 2.04
CA ILE A 59 3.14 -3.82 2.09
C ILE A 59 3.30 -3.20 3.49
N ASP A 60 3.00 -3.93 4.57
CA ASP A 60 3.20 -3.49 5.95
C ASP A 60 4.65 -3.07 6.21
N SER A 61 5.62 -3.84 5.72
CA SER A 61 7.04 -3.51 5.87
C SER A 61 7.45 -2.26 5.09
N LEU A 62 6.80 -1.98 3.95
CA LEU A 62 7.07 -0.77 3.17
C LEU A 62 6.56 0.49 3.87
N ILE A 63 5.35 0.43 4.44
CA ILE A 63 4.73 1.57 5.13
C ILE A 63 5.32 1.82 6.52
N ALA A 64 5.91 0.81 7.16
CA ALA A 64 6.51 0.95 8.50
C ALA A 64 7.64 1.99 8.57
N ASN A 65 8.27 2.29 7.42
CA ASN A 65 9.35 3.27 7.32
C ASN A 65 8.87 4.66 6.82
N PHE A 66 7.56 4.89 6.73
CA PHE A 66 6.98 6.13 6.21
C PHE A 66 6.60 7.16 7.29
#